data_AF-A0A7R9A5H7-F1
#
_entry.id   AF-A0A7R9A5H7-F1
#
_cell.length_a   1.000
_cell.length_b   1.000
_cell.length_c   1.000
_cell.angle_alpha   90.00
_cell.angle_beta   90.00
_cell.angle_gamma   90.00
#
_symmetry.space_group_name_H-M   'P 1'
#
loop_
_entity.id
_entity.type
_entity.pdbx_description
1 polymer ?
#
loop_
_entity_poly.entity_id
_entity_poly.type
_entity_poly.pdbx_seq_one_letter_code
_entity_poly.pdbx_strand_id
1 'polypeptide(L)'
;MDAIVEGEPGTGIRTNIVLPISLLSPPVKEMMTVIMKISIPSSSASSGEERDWYLQKLGALAEVSSAYIDRVKSFNDEEFSDCVAWTGKESTHILLQCRRDAQTGGVQSLLSLLLVSSHLERALGNVYWQMDRSVPIHMRDLLSSPHLKAIFEPDLMEMLQVLVGPPVSLNLRNLVWHGFLSPSEAYPVLPLLLIHAIMELGSSLQRHTDINIIPRPPAVVSSEIPSCPTLDLQVYLKDILSSPYVMSEMKCIWLAACEYALSQRYGESIILLLPQLECSLRILYCEVNGLPGRIITAEQDSLYLTFDEMMLRPKKLARLLPSNIMEMLLDLLIYPEGPRIRDRISHAELDLIKNCLLIFMPL
;
A
#
# COMPACT_ATOMS: atom_id res chain seq x y z
N MET A 1 -1.63 -40.20 25.12
CA MET A 1 -2.97 -39.97 25.68
C MET A 1 -3.19 -38.48 25.58
N ASP A 2 -4.30 -38.09 24.98
CA ASP A 2 -4.61 -36.70 24.70
C ASP A 2 -5.75 -36.26 25.61
N ALA A 3 -5.69 -35.03 26.10
CA ALA A 3 -6.76 -34.42 26.88
C ALA A 3 -7.61 -33.55 25.95
N ILE A 4 -8.93 -33.63 26.12
CA ILE A 4 -9.88 -32.72 25.48
C ILE A 4 -10.13 -31.58 26.47
N VAL A 5 -9.77 -30.35 26.07
CA VAL A 5 -10.00 -29.15 26.86
C VAL A 5 -11.16 -28.37 26.24
N GLU A 6 -12.21 -28.15 27.02
CA GLU A 6 -13.36 -27.35 26.64
C GLU A 6 -13.17 -25.90 27.10
N GLY A 7 -13.42 -24.93 26.22
CA GLY A 7 -13.33 -23.51 26.55
C GLY A 7 -14.52 -23.05 27.40
N GLU A 8 -14.28 -22.26 28.44
CA GLU A 8 -15.36 -21.64 29.20
C GLU A 8 -16.13 -20.62 28.35
N PRO A 9 -17.46 -20.55 28.46
CA PRO A 9 -18.26 -19.56 27.76
C PRO A 9 -17.78 -18.13 28.04
N GLY A 10 -17.45 -17.38 26.98
CA GLY A 10 -16.97 -15.99 27.07
C GLY A 10 -15.45 -15.80 26.91
N THR A 11 -14.68 -16.88 26.82
CA THR A 11 -13.20 -16.84 26.64
C THR A 11 -12.74 -16.74 25.18
N GLY A 12 -13.65 -16.69 24.21
CA GLY A 12 -13.35 -16.62 22.77
C GLY A 12 -12.92 -17.94 22.13
N ILE A 13 -12.65 -18.98 22.91
CA ILE A 13 -12.34 -20.34 22.42
C ILE A 13 -13.66 -21.09 22.20
N ARG A 14 -14.08 -21.24 20.95
CA ARG A 14 -15.37 -21.88 20.56
C ARG A 14 -15.26 -23.38 20.24
N THR A 15 -14.08 -23.97 20.37
CA THR A 15 -13.82 -25.36 19.96
C THR A 15 -13.07 -26.15 21.03
N ASN A 16 -13.35 -27.45 21.09
CA ASN A 16 -12.62 -28.39 21.94
C ASN A 16 -11.18 -28.52 21.42
N ILE A 17 -10.20 -28.23 22.28
CA ILE A 17 -8.78 -28.31 21.94
C ILE A 17 -8.24 -29.65 22.41
N VAL A 18 -7.65 -30.41 21.49
CA VAL A 18 -6.93 -31.65 21.81
C VAL A 18 -5.49 -31.29 22.17
N LEU A 19 -5.08 -31.56 23.41
CA LEU A 19 -3.73 -31.29 23.90
C LEU A 19 -3.03 -32.57 24.34
N PRO A 20 -1.75 -32.78 23.99
CA PRO A 20 -0.94 -33.82 24.61
C PRO A 20 -0.88 -33.63 26.14
N ILE A 21 -1.17 -34.67 26.91
CA ILE A 21 -1.14 -34.62 28.39
C ILE A 21 0.24 -34.20 28.92
N SER A 22 1.31 -34.45 28.16
CA SER A 22 2.67 -34.04 28.50
C SER A 22 2.88 -32.52 28.58
N LEU A 23 2.00 -31.72 27.97
CA LEU A 23 2.05 -30.25 28.03
C LEU A 23 1.31 -29.66 29.23
N LEU A 24 0.59 -30.50 29.99
CA LEU A 24 -0.19 -30.08 31.14
C LEU A 24 0.62 -30.29 32.43
N SER A 25 0.88 -29.22 33.17
CA SER A 25 1.63 -29.24 34.42
C SER A 25 0.90 -28.43 35.51
N PRO A 26 0.75 -28.94 36.74
CA PRO A 26 1.11 -30.28 37.22
C PRO A 26 0.25 -31.39 36.58
N PRO A 27 0.59 -32.70 36.71
CA PRO A 27 -0.18 -33.79 36.10
C PRO A 27 -1.66 -33.68 36.42
N VAL A 28 -2.44 -33.41 35.39
CA VAL A 28 -3.87 -33.07 35.47
C VAL A 28 -4.69 -34.35 35.57
N LYS A 29 -5.66 -34.39 36.49
CA LYS A 29 -6.66 -35.47 36.59
C LYS A 29 -7.92 -35.10 35.80
N GLU A 30 -8.78 -36.07 35.48
CA GLU A 30 -10.07 -35.80 34.84
C GLU A 30 -10.84 -34.69 35.57
N MET A 31 -11.49 -33.80 34.81
CA MET A 31 -12.37 -32.72 35.31
C MET A 31 -11.67 -31.62 36.12
N MET A 32 -10.43 -31.27 35.77
CA MET A 32 -9.72 -30.12 36.35
C MET A 32 -9.75 -28.90 35.42
N THR A 33 -10.01 -27.72 36.00
CA THR A 33 -9.88 -26.44 35.31
C THR A 33 -8.40 -26.06 35.21
N VAL A 34 -7.91 -25.82 33.99
CA VAL A 34 -6.53 -25.37 33.73
C VAL A 34 -6.58 -23.97 33.13
N ILE A 35 -5.80 -23.04 33.70
CA ILE A 35 -5.67 -21.69 33.15
C ILE A 35 -4.55 -21.70 32.12
N MET A 36 -4.92 -21.66 30.83
CA MET A 36 -3.95 -21.49 29.75
C MET A 36 -3.66 -20.00 29.54
N LYS A 37 -2.45 -19.57 29.90
CA LYS A 37 -1.97 -18.22 29.54
C LYS A 37 -1.21 -18.30 28.22
N ILE A 38 -1.84 -17.82 27.15
CA ILE A 38 -1.18 -17.60 25.87
C ILE A 38 -0.60 -16.19 25.90
N SER A 39 0.69 -16.08 26.15
CA SER A 39 1.43 -14.82 26.03
C SER A 39 2.11 -14.77 24.67
N ILE A 40 1.81 -13.72 23.90
CA ILE A 40 2.61 -13.33 22.74
C ILE A 40 3.91 -12.76 23.33
N PRO A 41 5.10 -13.31 22.99
CA PRO A 41 6.34 -12.81 23.55
C PRO A 41 6.55 -11.34 23.15
N SER A 42 6.56 -10.46 24.13
CA SER A 42 6.96 -9.06 23.97
C SER A 42 8.49 -9.00 23.82
N SER A 43 8.93 -8.84 22.57
CA SER A 43 10.22 -8.28 22.12
C SER A 43 11.45 -8.51 23.02
N SER A 44 12.21 -9.55 22.72
CA SER A 44 13.68 -9.53 22.82
C SER A 44 14.30 -10.30 21.66
N ALA A 45 13.68 -10.21 20.49
CA ALA A 45 14.17 -10.81 19.27
C ALA A 45 15.17 -9.85 18.63
N SER A 46 16.34 -10.37 18.26
CA SER A 46 17.32 -9.61 17.50
C SER A 46 16.70 -9.16 16.17
N SER A 47 17.16 -8.05 15.57
CA SER A 47 16.62 -7.51 14.31
C SER A 47 16.62 -8.50 13.13
N GLY A 48 17.34 -9.62 13.24
CA GLY A 48 17.27 -10.74 12.30
C GLY A 48 16.06 -11.66 12.51
N GLU A 49 15.64 -11.91 13.75
CA GLU A 49 14.53 -12.82 14.08
C GLU A 49 13.15 -12.21 13.76
N GLU A 50 12.98 -10.90 13.88
CA GLU A 50 11.76 -10.20 13.43
C GLU A 50 11.64 -10.22 11.89
N ARG A 51 12.76 -10.08 11.18
CA ARG A 51 12.82 -10.19 9.72
C ARG A 51 12.48 -11.61 9.27
N ASP A 52 13.03 -12.62 9.94
CA ASP A 52 12.75 -14.03 9.63
C ASP A 52 11.28 -14.41 9.91
N TRP A 53 10.68 -13.87 10.97
CA TRP A 53 9.25 -14.06 11.24
C TRP A 53 8.35 -13.42 10.16
N TYR A 54 8.65 -12.20 9.73
CA TYR A 54 7.88 -11.51 8.68
C TYR A 54 8.01 -12.24 7.33
N LEU A 55 9.24 -12.66 6.97
CA LEU A 55 9.50 -13.47 5.79
C LEU A 55 8.81 -14.84 5.86
N GLN A 56 8.72 -15.46 7.04
CA GLN A 56 8.00 -16.72 7.24
C GLN A 56 6.49 -16.55 7.09
N LYS A 57 5.91 -15.43 7.56
CA LYS A 57 4.48 -15.10 7.35
C LYS A 57 4.17 -14.78 5.90
N LEU A 58 5.05 -14.04 5.21
CA LEU A 58 4.98 -13.85 3.76
C LEU A 58 5.13 -15.18 3.00
N GLY A 59 5.96 -16.09 3.49
CA GLY A 59 6.13 -17.45 2.94
C GLY A 59 4.88 -18.32 3.10
N ALA A 60 4.21 -18.28 4.26
CA ALA A 60 2.94 -18.97 4.47
C ALA A 60 1.80 -18.36 3.63
N LEU A 61 1.80 -17.03 3.46
CA LEU A 61 0.96 -16.37 2.47
C LEU A 61 1.30 -16.86 1.06
N ALA A 62 2.57 -17.06 0.70
CA ALA A 62 2.97 -17.46 -0.64
C ALA A 62 2.46 -18.85 -1.05
N GLU A 63 2.41 -19.84 -0.15
CA GLU A 63 1.88 -21.17 -0.46
C GLU A 63 0.37 -21.14 -0.73
N VAL A 64 -0.40 -20.42 0.10
CA VAL A 64 -1.84 -20.23 -0.11
C VAL A 64 -2.11 -19.32 -1.31
N SER A 65 -1.23 -18.35 -1.55
CA SER A 65 -1.34 -17.40 -2.66
C SER A 65 -0.94 -18.02 -3.99
N SER A 66 -0.17 -19.11 -4.03
CA SER A 66 0.27 -19.73 -5.29
C SER A 66 -0.93 -20.15 -6.14
N ALA A 67 -1.94 -20.79 -5.54
CA ALA A 67 -3.15 -21.20 -6.25
C ALA A 67 -3.96 -20.01 -6.78
N TYR A 68 -4.05 -18.91 -6.00
CA TYR A 68 -4.73 -17.69 -6.42
C TYR A 68 -3.97 -16.95 -7.53
N ILE A 69 -2.64 -16.92 -7.45
CA ILE A 69 -1.76 -16.36 -8.47
C ILE A 69 -1.89 -17.14 -9.77
N ASP A 70 -1.87 -18.46 -9.71
CA ASP A 70 -1.99 -19.32 -10.89
C ASP A 70 -3.33 -19.11 -11.58
N ARG A 71 -4.39 -18.91 -10.79
CA ARG A 71 -5.69 -18.49 -11.32
C ARG A 71 -5.64 -17.12 -12.00
N VAL A 72 -5.03 -16.09 -11.41
CA VAL A 72 -4.90 -14.77 -12.07
C VAL A 72 -4.12 -14.88 -13.40
N LYS A 73 -3.10 -15.74 -13.43
CA LYS A 73 -2.28 -15.99 -14.62
C LYS A 73 -2.99 -16.80 -15.70
N SER A 74 -3.92 -17.67 -15.33
CA SER A 74 -4.61 -18.55 -16.28
C SER A 74 -5.63 -17.81 -17.17
N PHE A 75 -6.10 -16.64 -16.73
CA PHE A 75 -7.05 -15.84 -17.51
C PHE A 75 -6.37 -15.24 -18.73
N ASN A 76 -7.03 -15.31 -19.87
CA ASN A 76 -6.64 -14.51 -21.02
C ASN A 76 -6.98 -13.03 -20.79
N ASP A 77 -6.52 -12.14 -21.67
CA ASP A 77 -6.68 -10.70 -21.46
C ASP A 77 -8.14 -10.23 -21.53
N GLU A 78 -8.98 -10.87 -22.33
CA GLU A 78 -10.42 -10.56 -22.44
C GLU A 78 -11.16 -11.01 -21.17
N GLU A 79 -10.99 -12.27 -20.77
CA GLU A 79 -11.58 -12.83 -19.55
C GLU A 79 -11.19 -12.02 -18.30
N PHE A 80 -9.90 -11.65 -18.22
CA PHE A 80 -9.42 -10.81 -17.13
C PHE A 80 -10.08 -9.43 -17.14
N SER A 81 -10.15 -8.80 -18.31
CA SER A 81 -10.75 -7.46 -18.46
C SER A 81 -12.22 -7.47 -18.05
N ASP A 82 -12.97 -8.52 -18.41
CA ASP A 82 -14.37 -8.67 -18.00
C ASP A 82 -14.52 -8.79 -16.48
N CYS A 83 -13.62 -9.51 -15.81
CA CYS A 83 -13.64 -9.66 -14.35
C CYS A 83 -13.39 -8.34 -13.61
N VAL A 84 -12.60 -7.43 -14.19
CA VAL A 84 -12.23 -6.16 -13.56
C VAL A 84 -12.88 -4.94 -14.22
N ALA A 85 -13.82 -5.14 -15.15
CA ALA A 85 -14.46 -4.07 -15.91
C ALA A 85 -15.21 -3.07 -15.01
N TRP A 86 -15.70 -3.52 -13.86
CA TRP A 86 -16.37 -2.72 -12.84
C TRP A 86 -15.51 -1.58 -12.28
N THR A 87 -14.18 -1.68 -12.39
CA THR A 87 -13.23 -0.65 -11.95
C THR A 87 -13.15 0.56 -12.89
N GLY A 88 -13.78 0.47 -14.07
CA GLY A 88 -13.75 1.48 -15.13
C GLY A 88 -12.63 1.25 -16.14
N LYS A 89 -12.84 1.73 -17.37
CA LYS A 89 -11.99 1.45 -18.54
C LYS A 89 -10.49 1.73 -18.33
N GLU A 90 -10.15 2.85 -17.70
CA GLU A 90 -8.77 3.23 -17.43
C GLU A 90 -8.12 2.30 -16.40
N SER A 91 -8.80 2.05 -15.28
CA SER A 91 -8.34 1.11 -14.25
C SER A 91 -8.17 -0.30 -14.81
N THR A 92 -9.10 -0.79 -15.65
CA THR A 92 -8.99 -2.09 -16.31
C THR A 92 -7.71 -2.22 -17.14
N HIS A 93 -7.37 -1.18 -17.92
CA HIS A 93 -6.14 -1.17 -18.71
C HIS A 93 -4.89 -1.22 -17.81
N ILE A 94 -4.88 -0.43 -16.74
CA ILE A 94 -3.76 -0.38 -15.79
C ILE A 94 -3.60 -1.71 -15.04
N LEU A 95 -4.71 -2.33 -14.60
CA LEU A 95 -4.70 -3.63 -13.92
C LEU A 95 -4.19 -4.75 -14.85
N LEU A 96 -4.57 -4.71 -16.13
CA LEU A 96 -4.07 -5.66 -17.13
C LEU A 96 -2.55 -5.54 -17.31
N GLN A 97 -2.03 -4.32 -17.33
CA GLN A 97 -0.60 -4.08 -17.39
C GLN A 97 0.11 -4.56 -16.10
N CYS A 98 -0.41 -4.21 -14.92
CA CYS A 98 0.14 -4.64 -13.64
C CYS A 98 0.18 -6.17 -13.51
N ARG A 99 -0.85 -6.88 -14.02
CA ARG A 99 -0.89 -8.35 -14.07
C ARG A 99 0.29 -8.96 -14.82
N ARG A 100 0.75 -8.31 -15.89
CA ARG A 100 1.90 -8.75 -16.69
C ARG A 100 3.21 -8.36 -16.01
N ASP A 101 3.33 -7.10 -15.60
CA ASP A 101 4.57 -6.52 -15.09
C ASP A 101 4.96 -7.08 -13.70
N ALA A 102 3.99 -7.28 -12.81
CA ALA A 102 4.21 -7.76 -11.44
C ALA A 102 4.96 -9.10 -11.36
N GLN A 103 4.85 -9.95 -12.39
CA GLN A 103 5.47 -11.27 -12.43
C GLN A 103 7.00 -11.22 -12.42
N THR A 104 7.58 -10.08 -12.79
CA THR A 104 9.03 -9.87 -12.83
C THR A 104 9.66 -9.57 -11.46
N GLY A 105 8.85 -9.16 -10.47
CA GLY A 105 9.34 -8.75 -9.14
C GLY A 105 9.96 -7.35 -9.13
N GLY A 106 10.73 -7.04 -8.09
CA GLY A 106 11.53 -5.81 -8.05
C GLY A 106 10.72 -4.53 -8.19
N VAL A 107 11.22 -3.60 -9.01
CA VAL A 107 10.61 -2.28 -9.23
C VAL A 107 9.25 -2.40 -9.93
N GLN A 108 9.06 -3.37 -10.82
CA GLN A 108 7.81 -3.58 -11.54
C GLN A 108 6.69 -4.05 -10.61
N SER A 109 7.03 -4.93 -9.65
CA SER A 109 6.10 -5.35 -8.59
C SER A 109 5.77 -4.19 -7.65
N LEU A 110 6.76 -3.36 -7.30
CA LEU A 110 6.55 -2.15 -6.50
C LEU A 110 5.62 -1.14 -7.22
N LEU A 111 5.87 -0.87 -8.50
CA LEU A 111 5.01 -0.01 -9.32
C LEU A 111 3.59 -0.59 -9.42
N SER A 112 3.47 -1.90 -9.61
CA SER A 112 2.18 -2.59 -9.61
C SER A 112 1.45 -2.44 -8.28
N LEU A 113 2.14 -2.50 -7.13
CA LEU A 113 1.50 -2.26 -5.83
C LEU A 113 0.98 -0.83 -5.67
N LEU A 114 1.76 0.18 -6.10
CA LEU A 114 1.34 1.59 -6.07
C LEU A 114 0.08 1.80 -6.91
N LEU A 115 0.08 1.26 -8.13
CA LEU A 115 -1.06 1.38 -9.06
C LEU A 115 -2.28 0.60 -8.58
N VAL A 116 -2.13 -0.71 -8.32
CA VAL A 116 -3.26 -1.59 -7.95
C VAL A 116 -3.94 -1.11 -6.68
N SER A 117 -3.19 -0.69 -5.65
CA SER A 117 -3.78 -0.18 -4.40
C SER A 117 -4.60 1.09 -4.63
N SER A 118 -4.09 2.04 -5.43
CA SER A 118 -4.78 3.30 -5.74
C SER A 118 -6.06 3.06 -6.55
N HIS A 119 -5.99 2.19 -7.57
CA HIS A 119 -7.15 1.86 -8.41
C HIS A 119 -8.20 1.04 -7.67
N LEU A 120 -7.80 0.15 -6.75
CA LEU A 120 -8.73 -0.54 -5.85
C LEU A 120 -9.48 0.47 -4.98
N GLU A 121 -8.76 1.40 -4.34
CA GLU A 121 -9.36 2.43 -3.49
C GLU A 121 -10.35 3.31 -4.28
N ARG A 122 -9.96 3.75 -5.49
CA ARG A 122 -10.81 4.52 -6.39
C ARG A 122 -12.08 3.77 -6.79
N ALA A 123 -11.95 2.48 -7.13
CA ALA A 123 -13.05 1.64 -7.56
C ALA A 123 -14.04 1.35 -6.42
N LEU A 124 -13.55 1.01 -5.23
CA LEU A 124 -14.39 0.86 -4.03
C LEU A 124 -15.13 2.15 -3.69
N GLY A 125 -14.45 3.30 -3.79
CA GLY A 125 -15.07 4.59 -3.59
C GLY A 125 -16.14 4.91 -4.66
N ASN A 126 -15.98 4.48 -5.91
CA ASN A 126 -17.00 4.63 -6.94
C ASN A 126 -18.25 3.77 -6.67
N VAL A 127 -18.08 2.58 -6.10
CA VAL A 127 -19.20 1.74 -5.65
C VAL A 127 -19.90 2.42 -4.47
N TYR A 128 -19.14 2.82 -3.44
CA TYR A 128 -19.69 3.51 -2.26
C TYR A 128 -20.47 4.78 -2.64
N TRP A 129 -19.96 5.55 -3.61
CA TRP A 129 -20.59 6.78 -4.13
C TRP A 129 -22.04 6.59 -4.63
N GLN A 130 -22.41 5.36 -5.01
CA GLN A 130 -23.78 5.07 -5.46
C GLN A 130 -24.77 4.97 -4.30
N MET A 131 -24.30 4.69 -3.10
CA MET A 131 -25.12 4.56 -1.88
C MET A 131 -25.13 5.88 -1.10
N ASP A 132 -23.94 6.43 -0.89
CA ASP A 132 -23.75 7.65 -0.12
C ASP A 132 -22.83 8.59 -0.92
N ARG A 133 -23.35 9.78 -1.22
CA ARG A 133 -22.64 10.81 -1.99
C ARG A 133 -21.48 11.43 -1.21
N SER A 134 -21.19 10.98 0.01
CA SER A 134 -20.01 11.35 0.78
C SER A 134 -19.08 10.15 0.96
N VAL A 135 -18.12 10.00 0.03
CA VAL A 135 -17.16 8.90 0.12
C VAL A 135 -16.10 9.20 1.18
N PRO A 136 -15.82 8.27 2.11
CA PRO A 136 -14.72 8.40 3.06
C PRO A 136 -13.39 8.67 2.35
N ILE A 137 -12.58 9.53 2.96
CA ILE A 137 -11.28 9.94 2.41
C ILE A 137 -10.25 8.82 2.51
N HIS A 138 -10.31 7.99 3.56
CA HIS A 138 -9.32 6.96 3.79
C HIS A 138 -9.84 5.56 3.40
N MET A 139 -9.00 4.79 2.70
CA MET A 139 -9.25 3.40 2.35
C MET A 139 -9.73 2.54 3.54
N ARG A 140 -9.14 2.71 4.74
CA ARG A 140 -9.54 1.94 5.93
C ARG A 140 -11.02 2.13 6.30
N ASP A 141 -11.55 3.33 6.05
CA ASP A 141 -12.93 3.69 6.40
C ASP A 141 -13.88 3.13 5.34
N LEU A 142 -13.47 3.14 4.06
CA LEU A 142 -14.15 2.40 2.99
C LEU A 142 -14.23 0.91 3.30
N LEU A 143 -13.10 0.29 3.67
CA LEU A 143 -13.04 -1.14 3.96
C LEU A 143 -13.86 -1.54 5.20
N SER A 144 -14.08 -0.59 6.12
CA SER A 144 -14.90 -0.81 7.32
C SER A 144 -16.39 -0.54 7.10
N SER A 145 -16.79 -0.08 5.89
CA SER A 145 -18.17 0.25 5.56
C SER A 145 -19.10 -0.97 5.65
N PRO A 146 -20.18 -0.89 6.46
CA PRO A 146 -21.22 -1.92 6.46
C PRO A 146 -21.87 -2.10 5.10
N HIS A 147 -22.01 -1.03 4.32
CA HIS A 147 -22.61 -1.07 2.99
C HIS A 147 -21.76 -1.87 2.01
N LEU A 148 -20.44 -1.65 2.00
CA LEU A 148 -19.55 -2.42 1.14
C LEU A 148 -19.44 -3.87 1.60
N LYS A 149 -19.43 -4.14 2.90
CA LYS A 149 -19.50 -5.52 3.43
C LYS A 149 -20.76 -6.27 3.00
N ALA A 150 -21.89 -5.59 2.88
CA ALA A 150 -23.14 -6.20 2.42
C ALA A 150 -23.10 -6.59 0.93
N ILE A 151 -22.33 -5.86 0.11
CA ILE A 151 -22.23 -6.10 -1.34
C ILE A 151 -21.11 -7.06 -1.68
N PHE A 152 -19.95 -6.88 -1.07
CA PHE A 152 -18.73 -7.60 -1.40
C PHE A 152 -18.45 -8.81 -0.51
N GLU A 153 -19.37 -9.12 0.39
CA GLU A 153 -19.23 -10.14 1.43
C GLU A 153 -18.23 -9.73 2.55
N PRO A 154 -18.54 -10.04 3.82
CA PRO A 154 -17.67 -9.67 4.94
C PRO A 154 -16.25 -10.24 4.84
N ASP A 155 -16.11 -11.51 4.46
CA ASP A 155 -14.83 -12.22 4.45
C ASP A 155 -13.83 -11.59 3.47
N LEU A 156 -14.30 -11.22 2.27
CA LEU A 156 -13.47 -10.57 1.25
C LEU A 156 -13.03 -9.17 1.69
N MET A 157 -13.94 -8.40 2.31
CA MET A 157 -13.63 -7.08 2.84
C MET A 157 -12.64 -7.16 4.01
N GLU A 158 -12.75 -8.16 4.87
CA GLU A 158 -11.82 -8.40 5.98
C GLU A 158 -10.44 -8.85 5.49
N MET A 159 -10.38 -9.68 4.45
CA MET A 159 -9.12 -10.00 3.78
C MET A 159 -8.42 -8.74 3.24
N LEU A 160 -9.18 -7.83 2.61
CA LEU A 160 -8.63 -6.54 2.17
C LEU A 160 -8.17 -5.67 3.35
N GLN A 161 -8.88 -5.68 4.49
CA GLN A 161 -8.42 -4.98 5.70
C GLN A 161 -7.07 -5.52 6.21
N VAL A 162 -6.82 -6.82 6.09
CA VAL A 162 -5.53 -7.42 6.46
C VAL A 162 -4.41 -6.97 5.50
N LEU A 163 -4.70 -6.83 4.21
CA LEU A 163 -3.69 -6.48 3.20
C LEU A 163 -3.37 -4.97 3.15
N VAL A 164 -4.40 -4.12 3.16
CA VAL A 164 -4.30 -2.68 2.84
C VAL A 164 -5.07 -1.78 3.81
N GLY A 165 -5.52 -2.33 4.95
CA GLY A 165 -6.31 -1.63 5.94
C GLY A 165 -5.47 -0.82 6.96
N PRO A 166 -5.78 -0.91 8.27
CA PRO A 166 -5.18 -0.04 9.28
C PRO A 166 -3.69 -0.35 9.55
N PRO A 167 -2.96 0.51 10.28
CA PRO A 167 -1.54 0.32 10.59
C PRO A 167 -1.18 -1.01 11.26
N VAL A 168 -2.11 -1.60 12.03
CA VAL A 168 -1.90 -2.91 12.68
C VAL A 168 -1.95 -4.10 11.70
N SER A 169 -2.37 -3.88 10.45
CA SER A 169 -2.42 -4.86 9.37
C SER A 169 -1.09 -4.87 8.57
N LEU A 170 -1.01 -5.63 7.47
CA LEU A 170 0.13 -5.52 6.55
C LEU A 170 0.24 -4.11 5.96
N ASN A 171 -0.88 -3.39 5.85
CA ASN A 171 -0.92 -1.97 5.51
C ASN A 171 -0.13 -1.63 4.22
N LEU A 172 -0.18 -2.52 3.23
CA LEU A 172 0.67 -2.46 2.02
C LEU A 172 0.53 -1.12 1.31
N ARG A 173 -0.70 -0.59 1.21
CA ARG A 173 -1.00 0.72 0.60
C ARG A 173 -0.11 1.81 1.21
N ASN A 174 -0.06 1.92 2.53
CA ASN A 174 0.72 2.97 3.18
C ASN A 174 2.23 2.66 3.13
N LEU A 175 2.64 1.41 3.27
CA LEU A 175 4.06 1.04 3.16
C LEU A 175 4.66 1.46 1.81
N VAL A 176 3.94 1.24 0.71
CA VAL A 176 4.43 1.60 -0.64
C VAL A 176 4.35 3.11 -0.89
N TRP A 177 3.22 3.76 -0.59
CA TRP A 177 3.03 5.20 -0.86
C TRP A 177 3.84 6.13 0.05
N HIS A 178 4.34 5.63 1.17
CA HIS A 178 5.27 6.32 2.06
C HIS A 178 6.73 5.86 1.85
N GLY A 179 7.02 5.05 0.85
CA GLY A 179 8.40 4.70 0.47
C GLY A 179 9.16 3.88 1.51
N PHE A 180 8.45 3.09 2.32
CA PHE A 180 9.07 2.16 3.27
C PHE A 180 9.42 0.81 2.64
N LEU A 181 8.68 0.39 1.61
CA LEU A 181 8.90 -0.90 0.95
C LEU A 181 10.02 -0.79 -0.10
N SER A 182 11.06 -1.61 0.03
CA SER A 182 12.12 -1.67 -0.98
C SER A 182 11.77 -2.63 -2.13
N PRO A 183 12.41 -2.50 -3.30
CA PRO A 183 12.18 -3.40 -4.44
C PRO A 183 12.48 -4.87 -4.14
N SER A 184 13.38 -5.17 -3.21
CA SER A 184 13.67 -6.55 -2.79
C SER A 184 12.57 -7.17 -1.93
N GLU A 185 11.72 -6.34 -1.32
CA GLU A 185 10.56 -6.75 -0.51
C GLU A 185 9.24 -6.73 -1.30
N ALA A 186 9.26 -6.14 -2.50
CA ALA A 186 8.12 -6.10 -3.42
C ALA A 186 7.94 -7.43 -4.15
N TYR A 187 7.55 -8.49 -3.42
CA TYR A 187 7.34 -9.81 -4.01
C TYR A 187 6.16 -9.82 -5.00
N PRO A 188 6.27 -10.51 -6.17
CA PRO A 188 5.21 -10.61 -7.18
C PRO A 188 3.84 -11.01 -6.64
N VAL A 189 3.83 -11.82 -5.57
CA VAL A 189 2.60 -12.29 -4.92
C VAL A 189 1.73 -11.15 -4.39
N LEU A 190 2.32 -10.06 -3.90
CA LEU A 190 1.58 -8.98 -3.24
C LEU A 190 0.63 -8.24 -4.20
N PRO A 191 1.08 -7.69 -5.34
CA PRO A 191 0.17 -7.06 -6.30
C PRO A 191 -0.78 -8.07 -6.95
N LEU A 192 -0.35 -9.31 -7.20
CA LEU A 192 -1.20 -10.34 -7.80
C LEU A 192 -2.33 -10.77 -6.87
N LEU A 193 -2.09 -10.81 -5.55
CA LEU A 193 -3.11 -11.08 -4.55
C LEU A 193 -4.15 -9.95 -4.49
N LEU A 194 -3.73 -8.69 -4.58
CA LEU A 194 -4.65 -7.55 -4.68
C LEU A 194 -5.46 -7.58 -5.98
N ILE A 195 -4.84 -7.96 -7.11
CA ILE A 195 -5.54 -8.15 -8.39
C ILE A 195 -6.57 -9.26 -8.27
N HIS A 196 -6.22 -10.40 -7.65
CA HIS A 196 -7.18 -11.48 -7.40
C HIS A 196 -8.36 -10.97 -6.55
N ALA A 197 -8.11 -10.20 -5.49
CA ALA A 197 -9.16 -9.60 -4.69
C ALA A 197 -10.09 -8.70 -5.53
N ILE A 198 -9.54 -7.88 -6.44
CA ILE A 198 -10.33 -7.05 -7.36
C ILE A 198 -11.22 -7.89 -8.28
N MET A 199 -10.73 -9.03 -8.76
CA MET A 199 -11.53 -9.97 -9.57
C MET A 199 -12.70 -10.55 -8.76
N GLU A 200 -12.44 -11.00 -7.53
CA GLU A 200 -13.47 -11.53 -6.63
C GLU A 200 -14.53 -10.47 -6.26
N LEU A 201 -14.11 -9.22 -6.04
CA LEU A 201 -15.03 -8.09 -5.86
C LEU A 201 -15.95 -7.92 -7.09
N GLY A 202 -15.39 -8.05 -8.29
CA GLY A 202 -16.13 -7.99 -9.54
C GLY A 202 -17.17 -9.11 -9.67
N SER A 203 -16.78 -10.34 -9.35
CA SER A 203 -17.71 -11.48 -9.28
C SER A 203 -18.81 -11.28 -8.25
N SER A 204 -18.50 -10.65 -7.11
CA SER A 204 -19.50 -10.35 -6.10
C SER A 204 -20.52 -9.30 -6.56
N LEU A 205 -20.05 -8.24 -7.23
CA LEU A 205 -20.91 -7.21 -7.83
C LEU A 205 -21.86 -7.74 -8.90
N GLN A 206 -21.49 -8.78 -9.64
CA GLN A 206 -22.38 -9.39 -10.65
C GLN A 206 -23.69 -9.92 -10.03
N ARG A 207 -23.71 -10.21 -8.72
CA ARG A 207 -24.91 -10.63 -8.00
C ARG A 207 -25.85 -9.46 -7.65
N HIS A 208 -25.37 -8.22 -7.80
CA HIS A 208 -26.07 -6.98 -7.51
C HIS A 208 -26.33 -6.19 -8.79
N THR A 209 -27.26 -6.68 -9.61
CA THR A 209 -27.60 -6.09 -10.92
C THR A 209 -28.28 -4.72 -10.82
N ASP A 210 -28.72 -4.33 -9.63
CA ASP A 210 -29.31 -3.04 -9.29
C ASP A 210 -28.27 -1.91 -9.14
N ILE A 211 -26.98 -2.25 -8.99
CA ILE A 211 -25.91 -1.27 -8.80
C ILE A 211 -25.34 -0.85 -10.15
N ASN A 212 -25.75 0.32 -10.62
CA ASN A 212 -25.11 0.97 -11.77
C ASN A 212 -23.93 1.85 -11.31
N ILE A 213 -22.70 1.39 -11.54
CA ILE A 213 -21.49 2.10 -11.13
C ILE A 213 -21.23 3.25 -12.10
N ILE A 214 -21.47 4.48 -11.64
CA ILE A 214 -21.08 5.69 -12.35
C ILE A 214 -19.75 6.17 -11.76
N PRO A 215 -18.62 6.11 -12.51
CA PRO A 215 -17.34 6.57 -12.02
C PRO A 215 -17.40 8.05 -11.63
N ARG A 216 -16.76 8.40 -10.51
CA ARG A 216 -16.58 9.80 -10.14
C ARG A 216 -15.68 10.49 -11.18
N PRO A 217 -15.89 11.78 -11.47
CA PRO A 217 -15.02 12.51 -12.38
C PRO A 217 -13.58 12.54 -11.83
N PRO A 218 -12.56 12.51 -12.71
CA PRO A 218 -11.19 12.74 -12.29
C PRO A 218 -11.04 14.16 -11.75
N ALA A 219 -10.11 14.34 -10.81
CA ALA A 219 -9.77 15.65 -10.29
C ALA A 219 -9.04 16.46 -11.37
N VAL A 220 -9.39 17.74 -11.48
CA VAL A 220 -8.75 18.67 -12.41
C VAL A 220 -7.61 19.35 -11.67
N VAL A 221 -6.39 19.21 -12.19
CA VAL A 221 -5.25 20.02 -11.73
C VAL A 221 -5.31 21.34 -12.49
N SER A 222 -5.26 22.46 -11.76
CA SER A 222 -5.20 23.79 -12.38
C SER A 222 -3.97 23.88 -13.29
N SER A 223 -4.10 24.56 -14.44
CA SER A 223 -2.98 24.84 -15.34
C SER A 223 -1.93 25.79 -14.75
N GLU A 224 -2.24 26.43 -13.63
CA GLU A 224 -1.34 27.33 -12.89
C GLU A 224 -0.41 26.57 -11.94
N ILE A 225 0.23 25.51 -12.44
CA ILE A 225 1.28 24.87 -11.66
C ILE A 225 2.50 25.81 -11.69
N PRO A 226 3.12 26.14 -10.54
CA PRO A 226 4.26 27.04 -10.51
C PRO A 226 5.34 26.62 -11.51
N SER A 227 5.84 27.58 -12.30
CA SER A 227 6.96 27.31 -13.21
C SER A 227 8.19 26.96 -12.39
N CYS A 228 8.58 25.68 -12.42
CA CYS A 228 9.87 25.24 -11.90
C CYS A 228 10.90 25.30 -13.03
N PRO A 229 12.20 25.51 -12.74
CA PRO A 229 13.24 25.12 -13.67
C PRO A 229 13.06 23.64 -14.06
N THR A 230 12.93 23.36 -15.36
CA THR A 230 12.94 21.99 -15.86
C THR A 230 14.24 21.32 -15.44
N LEU A 231 14.13 20.37 -14.51
CA LEU A 231 15.23 19.53 -14.08
C LEU A 231 15.34 18.36 -15.05
N ASP A 232 16.45 18.27 -15.78
CA ASP A 232 16.75 17.08 -16.54
C ASP A 232 17.21 16.00 -15.57
N LEU A 233 16.30 15.06 -15.24
CA LEU A 233 16.57 13.96 -14.33
C LEU A 233 17.82 13.18 -14.73
N GLN A 234 18.17 13.08 -16.02
CA GLN A 234 19.39 12.42 -16.47
C GLN A 234 20.65 13.14 -16.00
N VAL A 235 20.64 14.47 -16.04
CA VAL A 235 21.79 15.31 -15.67
C VAL A 235 22.13 15.10 -14.21
N TYR A 236 21.11 15.02 -13.35
CA TYR A 236 21.29 14.89 -11.90
C TYR A 236 21.29 13.45 -11.39
N LEU A 237 20.96 12.45 -12.23
CA LEU A 237 20.84 11.05 -11.80
C LEU A 237 22.09 10.55 -11.08
N LYS A 238 23.28 10.88 -11.59
CA LYS A 238 24.55 10.47 -10.96
C LYS A 238 24.71 11.06 -9.56
N ASP A 239 24.35 12.33 -9.39
CA ASP A 239 24.44 13.03 -8.11
C ASP A 239 23.39 12.51 -7.13
N ILE A 240 22.16 12.26 -7.61
CA ILE A 240 21.07 11.62 -6.85
C ILE A 240 21.51 10.26 -6.33
N LEU A 241 22.05 9.39 -7.20
CA LEU A 241 22.49 8.04 -6.81
C LEU A 241 23.72 8.05 -5.88
N SER A 242 24.45 9.16 -5.82
CA SER A 242 25.59 9.37 -4.94
C SER A 242 25.20 10.05 -3.62
N SER A 243 23.96 10.55 -3.52
CA SER A 243 23.45 11.24 -2.33
C SER A 243 23.39 10.31 -1.12
N PRO A 244 23.81 10.76 0.08
CA PRO A 244 23.65 9.98 1.31
C PRO A 244 22.18 9.82 1.72
N TYR A 245 21.28 10.63 1.15
CA TYR A 245 19.85 10.59 1.42
C TYR A 245 19.08 9.63 0.51
N VAL A 246 19.77 8.93 -0.40
CA VAL A 246 19.19 7.86 -1.22
C VAL A 246 19.71 6.52 -0.73
N MET A 247 18.82 5.71 -0.15
CA MET A 247 19.16 4.37 0.33
C MET A 247 19.64 3.47 -0.81
N SER A 248 20.64 2.64 -0.53
CA SER A 248 21.25 1.74 -1.52
C SER A 248 20.24 0.81 -2.18
N GLU A 249 19.29 0.30 -1.40
CA GLU A 249 18.22 -0.61 -1.80
C GLU A 249 17.22 0.08 -2.74
N MET A 250 17.10 1.40 -2.65
CA MET A 250 16.13 2.19 -3.40
C MET A 250 16.67 2.74 -4.72
N LYS A 251 17.99 2.64 -4.97
CA LYS A 251 18.66 3.22 -6.15
C LYS A 251 18.08 2.74 -7.48
N CYS A 252 17.63 1.49 -7.56
CA CYS A 252 17.02 0.97 -8.79
C CYS A 252 15.66 1.61 -9.11
N ILE A 253 14.96 2.18 -8.13
CA ILE A 253 13.72 2.94 -8.36
C ILE A 253 14.02 4.23 -9.12
N TRP A 254 15.07 4.95 -8.72
CA TRP A 254 15.51 6.19 -9.40
C TRP A 254 15.95 5.94 -10.84
N LEU A 255 16.67 4.83 -11.07
CA LEU A 255 17.06 4.38 -12.41
C LEU A 255 15.82 4.11 -13.29
N ALA A 256 14.88 3.29 -12.79
CA ALA A 256 13.66 2.96 -13.53
C ALA A 256 12.78 4.19 -13.78
N ALA A 257 12.65 5.09 -12.81
CA ALA A 257 11.92 6.34 -12.99
C ALA A 257 12.53 7.21 -14.10
N CYS A 258 13.87 7.26 -14.19
CA CYS A 258 14.57 7.94 -15.28
C CYS A 258 14.32 7.26 -16.63
N GLU A 259 14.40 5.93 -16.71
CA GLU A 259 14.08 5.18 -17.93
C GLU A 259 12.63 5.42 -18.41
N TYR A 260 11.67 5.47 -17.49
CA TYR A 260 10.29 5.81 -17.81
C TYR A 260 10.15 7.23 -18.33
N ALA A 261 10.78 8.22 -17.68
CA ALA A 261 10.76 9.61 -18.14
C ALA A 261 11.32 9.75 -19.57
N LEU A 262 12.41 9.03 -19.88
CA LEU A 262 13.02 9.02 -21.22
C LEU A 262 12.16 8.36 -22.28
N SER A 263 11.38 7.37 -21.86
CA SER A 263 10.40 6.71 -22.71
C SER A 263 9.07 7.48 -22.80
N GLN A 264 9.02 8.73 -22.31
CA GLN A 264 7.82 9.57 -22.24
C GLN A 264 6.67 8.95 -21.40
N ARG A 265 7.01 8.02 -20.51
CA ARG A 265 6.11 7.36 -19.55
C ARG A 265 6.16 8.09 -18.22
N TYR A 266 5.73 9.35 -18.26
CA TYR A 266 5.86 10.27 -17.12
C TYR A 266 5.03 9.85 -15.90
N GLY A 267 3.91 9.16 -16.09
CA GLY A 267 3.04 8.68 -15.01
C GLY A 267 3.72 7.64 -14.13
N GLU A 268 4.35 6.65 -14.74
CA GLU A 268 5.11 5.62 -14.03
C GLU A 268 6.34 6.23 -13.36
N SER A 269 7.00 7.18 -14.03
CA SER A 269 8.13 7.91 -13.45
C SER A 269 7.73 8.64 -12.17
N ILE A 270 6.68 9.48 -12.20
CA ILE A 270 6.27 10.26 -11.03
C ILE A 270 5.71 9.39 -9.90
N ILE A 271 4.98 8.33 -10.22
CA ILE A 271 4.48 7.37 -9.22
C ILE A 271 5.64 6.75 -8.44
N LEU A 272 6.76 6.44 -9.12
CA LEU A 272 7.96 5.93 -8.46
C LEU A 272 8.70 7.01 -7.68
N LEU A 273 8.77 8.25 -8.18
CA LEU A 273 9.54 9.33 -7.55
C LEU A 273 8.88 9.90 -6.29
N LEU A 274 7.55 9.97 -6.22
CA LEU A 274 6.86 10.58 -5.07
C LEU A 274 7.17 9.88 -3.73
N PRO A 275 7.12 8.54 -3.60
CA PRO A 275 7.57 7.86 -2.38
C PRO A 275 9.06 8.04 -2.10
N GLN A 276 9.89 8.16 -3.14
CA GLN A 276 11.33 8.35 -2.99
C GLN A 276 11.71 9.74 -2.48
N LEU A 277 10.98 10.77 -2.92
CA LEU A 277 11.06 12.11 -2.37
C LEU A 277 10.75 12.11 -0.88
N GLU A 278 9.66 11.47 -0.45
CA GLU A 278 9.32 11.36 0.97
C GLU A 278 10.40 10.61 1.75
N CYS A 279 10.87 9.47 1.24
CA CYS A 279 11.91 8.68 1.89
C CYS A 279 13.22 9.48 2.08
N SER A 280 13.65 10.20 1.03
CA SER A 280 14.89 10.99 1.07
C SER A 280 14.76 12.17 2.05
N LEU A 281 13.62 12.85 2.05
CA LEU A 281 13.31 13.90 3.03
C LEU A 281 13.20 13.36 4.45
N ARG A 282 12.69 12.14 4.64
CA ARG A 282 12.63 11.47 5.94
C ARG A 282 14.00 11.23 6.52
N ILE A 283 14.94 10.73 5.72
CA ILE A 283 16.33 10.51 6.15
C ILE A 283 16.96 11.85 6.56
N LEU A 284 16.85 12.87 5.71
CA LEU A 284 17.35 14.21 6.02
C LEU A 284 16.71 14.79 7.29
N TYR A 285 15.39 14.68 7.42
CA TYR A 285 14.65 15.16 8.59
C TYR A 285 15.10 14.47 9.88
N CYS A 286 15.29 13.15 9.83
CA CYS A 286 15.78 12.39 10.98
C CYS A 286 17.19 12.82 11.38
N GLU A 287 18.10 13.00 10.41
CA GLU A 287 19.47 13.44 10.66
C GLU A 287 19.50 14.81 11.34
N VAL A 288 18.83 15.82 10.78
CA VAL A 288 18.88 17.19 11.32
C VAL A 288 18.20 17.32 12.69
N ASN A 289 17.22 16.46 12.96
CA ASN A 289 16.52 16.44 14.24
C ASN A 289 17.17 15.52 15.27
N GLY A 290 18.20 14.73 14.91
CA GLY A 290 18.83 13.77 15.81
C GLY A 290 17.88 12.65 16.21
N LEU A 291 17.00 12.23 15.29
CA LEU A 291 16.02 11.18 15.52
C LEU A 291 16.66 9.78 15.36
N PRO A 292 16.15 8.77 16.09
CA PRO A 292 16.70 7.42 16.00
C PRO A 292 16.42 6.80 14.63
N GLY A 293 17.37 5.99 14.15
CA GLY A 293 17.32 5.36 12.83
C GLY A 293 16.05 4.54 12.58
N ARG A 294 15.44 3.95 13.61
CA ARG A 294 14.19 3.19 13.48
C ARG A 294 13.01 3.98 12.90
N ILE A 295 13.03 5.32 12.97
CA ILE A 295 11.96 6.16 12.41
C ILE A 295 11.98 6.19 10.88
N ILE A 296 13.10 5.84 10.25
CA ILE A 296 13.17 5.71 8.78
C ILE A 296 12.52 4.42 8.27
N THR A 297 12.27 3.45 9.17
CA THR A 297 11.61 2.17 8.89
C THR A 297 10.15 2.19 9.35
N ALA A 298 9.32 1.32 8.79
CA ALA A 298 7.94 1.17 9.24
C ALA A 298 7.91 0.23 10.47
N GLU A 299 7.39 0.72 11.59
CA GLU A 299 7.12 -0.08 12.78
C GLU A 299 5.60 -0.35 12.87
N GLN A 300 5.22 -1.56 13.25
CA GLN A 300 3.80 -1.98 13.27
C GLN A 300 2.97 -1.25 14.35
N ASP A 301 3.61 -0.84 15.44
CA ASP A 301 2.94 -0.27 16.62
C ASP A 301 3.11 1.26 16.74
N SER A 302 3.64 1.93 15.72
CA SER A 302 3.84 3.38 15.74
C SER A 302 3.36 4.08 14.48
N LEU A 303 3.03 5.37 14.62
CA LEU A 303 2.66 6.20 13.47
C LEU A 303 3.90 6.49 12.63
N TYR A 304 3.74 6.36 11.32
CA TYR A 304 4.81 6.63 10.37
C TYR A 304 5.17 8.13 10.34
N LEU A 305 6.46 8.43 10.27
CA LEU A 305 6.90 9.79 9.96
C LEU A 305 6.70 10.06 8.47
N THR A 306 5.53 10.59 8.10
CA THR A 306 5.16 10.90 6.73
C THR A 306 5.64 12.29 6.30
N PHE A 307 5.49 12.60 5.02
CA PHE A 307 5.75 13.96 4.51
C PHE A 307 4.95 15.02 5.28
N ASP A 308 3.65 14.81 5.49
CA ASP A 308 2.79 15.76 6.19
C ASP A 308 3.31 16.06 7.60
N GLU A 309 3.69 15.03 8.36
CA GLU A 309 4.25 15.17 9.70
C GLU A 309 5.57 15.96 9.71
N MET A 310 6.44 15.72 8.72
CA MET A 310 7.68 16.49 8.58
C MET A 310 7.39 17.97 8.28
N MET A 311 6.39 18.24 7.46
CA MET A 311 6.02 19.58 7.00
C MET A 311 5.23 20.37 8.05
N LEU A 312 4.60 19.72 9.02
CA LEU A 312 4.02 20.39 10.21
C LEU A 312 5.10 21.01 11.11
N ARG A 313 6.33 20.48 11.09
CA ARG A 313 7.44 20.95 11.93
C ARG A 313 8.75 21.10 11.12
N PRO A 314 8.79 21.96 10.10
CA PRO A 314 9.88 21.96 9.13
C PRO A 314 11.10 22.76 9.61
N LYS A 315 11.10 23.36 10.82
CA LYS A 315 12.06 24.39 11.24
C LYS A 315 13.53 24.10 10.92
N LYS A 316 14.00 22.87 11.12
CA LYS A 316 15.39 22.49 10.81
C LYS A 316 15.57 22.11 9.34
N LEU A 317 14.58 21.45 8.75
CA LEU A 317 14.56 21.08 7.34
C LEU A 317 14.56 22.32 6.43
N ALA A 318 13.74 23.33 6.76
CA ALA A 318 13.62 24.60 6.06
C ALA A 318 14.86 25.49 6.15
N ARG A 319 15.83 25.17 7.01
CA ARG A 319 17.14 25.84 7.05
C ARG A 319 18.13 25.25 6.04
N LEU A 320 17.88 24.04 5.57
CA LEU A 320 18.74 23.34 4.60
C LEU A 320 18.18 23.40 3.19
N LEU A 321 16.86 23.34 3.04
CA LEU A 321 16.21 23.50 1.74
C LEU A 321 16.10 24.99 1.39
N PRO A 322 16.42 25.39 0.14
CA PRO A 322 16.13 26.73 -0.34
C PRO A 322 14.64 27.06 -0.15
N SER A 323 14.32 28.31 0.21
CA SER A 323 12.94 28.71 0.54
C SER A 323 11.97 28.46 -0.62
N ASN A 324 12.41 28.71 -1.86
CA ASN A 324 11.62 28.45 -3.07
C ASN A 324 11.31 26.96 -3.28
N ILE A 325 12.20 26.06 -2.89
CA ILE A 325 11.96 24.60 -2.98
C ILE A 325 10.97 24.18 -1.90
N MET A 326 11.12 24.71 -0.68
CA MET A 326 10.22 24.42 0.42
C MET A 326 8.79 24.90 0.11
N GLU A 327 8.64 26.12 -0.39
CA GLU A 327 7.34 26.69 -0.83
C GLU A 327 6.72 25.85 -1.94
N MET A 328 7.49 25.52 -2.98
CA MET A 328 7.04 24.64 -4.06
C MET A 328 6.54 23.29 -3.55
N LEU A 329 7.28 22.63 -2.65
CA LEU A 329 6.88 21.36 -2.06
C LEU A 329 5.57 21.46 -1.27
N LEU A 330 5.38 22.55 -0.51
CA LEU A 330 4.13 22.80 0.22
C LEU A 330 2.96 23.04 -0.73
N ASP A 331 3.15 23.86 -1.77
CA ASP A 331 2.11 24.20 -2.74
C ASP A 331 1.67 22.98 -3.55
N LEU A 332 2.64 22.23 -4.09
CA LEU A 332 2.37 21.07 -4.95
C LEU A 332 1.76 19.89 -4.20
N LEU A 333 2.17 19.67 -2.94
CA LEU A 333 1.89 18.42 -2.23
C LEU A 333 0.92 18.56 -1.05
N ILE A 334 0.86 19.71 -0.35
CA ILE A 334 0.09 19.84 0.91
C ILE A 334 -1.04 20.84 0.84
N TYR A 335 -0.84 22.01 0.23
CA TYR A 335 -1.75 23.13 0.38
C TYR A 335 -3.20 22.70 0.00
N PRO A 336 -4.21 22.89 0.87
CA PRO A 336 -5.55 22.34 0.65
C PRO A 336 -6.20 22.77 -0.68
N GLU A 337 -5.99 24.03 -1.06
CA GLU A 337 -6.44 24.61 -2.34
C GLU A 337 -5.41 24.42 -3.47
N GLY A 338 -4.27 23.79 -3.18
CA GLY A 338 -3.22 23.50 -4.14
C GLY A 338 -3.49 22.23 -4.97
N PRO A 339 -2.57 21.91 -5.88
CA PRO A 339 -2.66 20.72 -6.73
C PRO A 339 -2.79 19.40 -5.95
N ARG A 340 -2.17 19.28 -4.76
CA ARG A 340 -2.11 18.05 -3.94
C ARG A 340 -1.82 16.82 -4.79
N ILE A 341 -0.80 16.94 -5.64
CA ILE A 341 -0.48 15.98 -6.71
C ILE A 341 -0.34 14.58 -6.13
N ARG A 342 0.42 14.44 -5.05
CA ARG A 342 0.65 13.14 -4.41
C ARG A 342 -0.66 12.49 -3.96
N ASP A 343 -1.48 13.22 -3.21
CA ASP A 343 -2.75 12.70 -2.70
C ASP A 343 -3.61 12.22 -3.87
N ARG A 344 -3.83 13.08 -4.86
CA ARG A 344 -4.69 12.77 -6.00
C ARG A 344 -4.18 11.60 -6.84
N ILE A 345 -2.87 11.46 -7.02
CA ILE A 345 -2.28 10.29 -7.70
C ILE A 345 -2.48 9.03 -6.84
N SER A 346 -2.22 9.08 -5.54
CA SER A 346 -2.35 7.93 -4.63
C SER A 346 -3.79 7.43 -4.45
N HIS A 347 -4.77 8.25 -4.83
CA HIS A 347 -6.19 7.89 -4.85
C HIS A 347 -6.73 7.64 -6.28
N ALA A 348 -5.85 7.55 -7.28
CA ALA A 348 -6.18 7.41 -8.71
C ALA A 348 -7.27 8.40 -9.18
N GLU A 349 -7.14 9.66 -8.76
CA GLU A 349 -8.05 10.75 -9.13
C GLU A 349 -7.56 11.52 -10.37
N LEU A 350 -6.30 11.39 -10.76
CA LEU A 350 -5.74 12.07 -11.93
C LEU A 350 -5.66 11.14 -13.14
N ASP A 351 -6.04 11.68 -14.30
CA ASP A 351 -5.71 11.08 -15.59
C ASP A 351 -4.23 11.35 -15.88
N LEU A 352 -3.39 10.33 -15.68
CA LEU A 352 -1.95 10.44 -15.84
C LEU A 352 -1.55 10.66 -17.29
N ILE A 353 -2.34 10.23 -18.26
CA ILE A 353 -2.02 10.45 -19.68
C ILE A 353 -2.18 11.95 -20.01
N LYS A 354 -3.22 12.59 -19.50
CA LYS A 354 -3.48 14.02 -19.77
C LYS A 354 -2.69 14.97 -18.90
N ASN A 355 -2.45 14.63 -17.63
CA ASN A 355 -1.90 15.57 -16.66
C ASN A 355 -0.40 15.40 -16.40
N CYS A 356 0.23 14.28 -16.78
CA CYS A 356 1.60 14.02 -16.34
C CYS A 356 2.64 15.01 -16.86
N LEU A 357 2.51 15.56 -18.07
CA LEU A 357 3.46 16.58 -18.54
C LEU A 357 3.38 17.84 -17.67
N LEU A 358 2.17 18.28 -17.33
CA LEU A 358 1.95 19.44 -16.46
C LEU A 358 2.54 19.21 -15.06
N ILE A 359 2.43 17.99 -14.55
CA ILE A 359 2.89 17.61 -13.20
C ILE A 359 4.39 17.30 -13.15
N PHE A 360 4.95 16.75 -14.24
CA PHE A 360 6.37 16.37 -14.34
C PHE A 360 7.28 17.57 -14.63
N MET A 361 6.82 18.57 -15.38
CA MET A 361 7.61 19.80 -15.60
C MET A 361 8.08 20.51 -14.31
N PRO A 362 7.30 20.55 -13.22
CA PRO A 362 7.69 21.18 -11.98
C PRO A 362 8.46 20.31 -10.96
N LEU A 363 8.51 18.99 -11.13
CA LEU A 363 9.18 18.03 -10.23
C LEU A 363 10.47 17.50 -10.85
#